data_AF-A0A562B5Y2-F1
#
_entry.id   AF-A0A562B5Y2-F1
#
_cell.length_a   1.000
_cell.length_b   1.000
_cell.length_c   1.000
_cell.angle_alpha   90.00
_cell.angle_beta   90.00
_cell.angle_gamma   90.00
#
_symmetry.space_group_name_H-M   'P 1'
#
loop_
_entity.id
_entity.type
_entity.pdbx_description
1 polymer ?
#
loop_
_entity_poly.entity_id
_entity_poly.type
_entity_poly.pdbx_seq_one_letter_code
_entity_poly.pdbx_strand_id
1 'polypeptide(L)'
;MPLHLIAYELTTPSQDAGPLTATIKSIGPWARALESQWLLISPKSQTELVDILSPHIASTDRLIVATVEPSHWMARNLPEHVVRWLNSCARLLAGGRQRSAARMSC
;
A
#
# COMPACT_ATOMS: atom_id res chain seq x y z
N MET A 1 -8.08 -0.96 -10.05
CA MET A 1 -7.21 -0.15 -9.17
C MET A 1 -6.01 -1.01 -8.77
N PRO A 2 -4.78 -0.57 -9.01
CA PRO A 2 -3.58 -1.34 -8.65
C PRO A 2 -3.37 -1.50 -7.14
N LEU A 3 -2.69 -2.60 -6.78
CA LEU A 3 -2.10 -2.81 -5.47
C LEU A 3 -0.66 -2.30 -5.51
N HIS A 4 -0.26 -1.52 -4.51
CA HIS A 4 1.09 -0.97 -4.39
C HIS A 4 1.74 -1.41 -3.08
N LEU A 5 3.03 -1.71 -3.14
CA LEU A 5 3.93 -1.80 -2.00
C LEU A 5 4.60 -0.44 -1.81
N ILE A 6 4.46 0.11 -0.62
CA ILE A 6 5.17 1.30 -0.16
C ILE A 6 6.14 0.84 0.91
N ALA A 7 7.44 1.05 0.71
CA ALA A 7 8.47 0.76 1.69
C ALA A 7 9.28 2.02 1.95
N TYR A 8 9.62 2.27 3.21
CA TYR A 8 10.42 3.42 3.58
C TYR A 8 11.46 3.07 4.63
N GLU A 9 12.47 3.92 4.75
CA GLU A 9 13.44 3.93 5.82
C GLU A 9 13.60 5.39 6.26
N LEU A 10 13.22 5.67 7.51
CA LEU A 10 13.38 6.99 8.12
C LEU A 10 14.67 6.99 8.92
N THR A 11 15.56 7.93 8.64
CA THR A 11 16.91 7.96 9.21
C THR A 11 16.97 8.51 10.63
N THR A 12 15.95 9.24 11.06
CA THR A 12 15.92 9.86 12.38
C THR A 12 14.99 9.12 13.34
N PRO A 13 15.46 8.61 14.50
CA PRO A 13 14.58 7.97 15.50
C PRO A 13 13.49 8.89 16.06
N SER A 14 13.69 10.22 15.95
CA SER A 14 12.75 11.28 16.34
C SER A 14 11.78 11.68 15.24
N GLN A 15 11.90 11.13 14.03
CA GLN A 15 10.93 11.38 12.96
C GLN A 15 9.69 10.55 13.26
N ASP A 16 8.65 11.23 13.73
CA ASP A 16 7.34 10.62 13.87
C ASP A 16 6.88 10.12 12.49
N ALA A 17 6.77 8.79 12.33
CA ALA A 17 6.19 8.19 11.13
C ALA A 17 4.67 8.43 11.05
N GLY A 18 4.06 9.05 12.06
CA GLY A 18 2.65 9.39 12.19
C GLY A 18 2.08 10.14 11.00
N PRO A 19 2.65 11.29 10.57
CA PRO A 19 2.17 12.03 9.40
C PRO A 19 2.25 11.21 8.10
N LEU A 20 3.37 10.53 7.84
CA LEU A 20 3.53 9.66 6.67
C LEU A 20 2.48 8.53 6.68
N THR A 21 2.32 7.89 7.83
CA THR A 21 1.35 6.82 8.05
C THR A 21 -0.08 7.32 7.86
N ALA A 22 -0.42 8.49 8.39
CA ALA A 22 -1.75 9.10 8.25
C ALA A 22 -2.07 9.38 6.77
N THR A 23 -1.09 9.90 6.02
CA THR A 23 -1.22 10.14 4.58
C THR A 23 -1.39 8.83 3.80
N ILE A 24 -0.64 7.77 4.10
CA ILE A 24 -0.84 6.45 3.48
C ILE A 24 -2.27 5.94 3.71
N LYS A 25 -2.75 6.05 4.96
CA LYS A 25 -4.07 5.56 5.36
C LYS A 25 -5.23 6.33 4.72
N SER A 26 -5.02 7.59 4.35
CA SER A 26 -6.07 8.44 3.77
C SER A 26 -6.27 8.22 2.26
N ILE A 27 -5.28 7.62 1.57
CA ILE A 27 -5.34 7.43 0.11
C ILE A 27 -6.34 6.35 -0.30
N GLY A 28 -6.44 5.25 0.45
CA GLY A 28 -7.28 4.12 0.09
C GLY A 28 -7.13 2.94 1.04
N PRO A 29 -7.76 1.79 0.73
CA PRO A 29 -7.64 0.57 1.52
C PRO A 29 -6.19 0.12 1.63
N TRP A 30 -5.75 -0.26 2.83
CA TRP A 30 -4.36 -0.61 3.11
C TRP A 30 -4.23 -1.80 4.05
N ALA A 31 -3.05 -2.40 4.05
CA ALA A 31 -2.60 -3.33 5.08
C ALA A 31 -1.14 -3.02 5.44
N ARG A 32 -0.81 -3.00 6.74
CA ARG A 32 0.59 -2.82 7.17
C ARG A 32 1.27 -4.18 7.15
N ALA A 33 2.16 -4.40 6.19
CA ALA A 33 2.86 -5.68 6.01
C ALA A 33 4.00 -5.83 7.01
N LEU A 34 4.81 -4.78 7.18
CA LEU A 34 5.91 -4.68 8.14
C LEU A 34 5.93 -3.28 8.75
N GLU A 35 6.79 -3.03 9.74
CA GLU A 35 6.82 -1.74 10.46
C GLU A 35 6.98 -0.53 9.53
N SER A 36 7.86 -0.65 8.53
CA SER A 36 8.11 0.38 7.52
C SER A 36 7.62 -0.01 6.12
N GLN A 37 6.63 -0.91 6.03
CA GLN A 37 6.09 -1.36 4.75
C GLN A 37 4.57 -1.48 4.76
N TRP A 38 3.95 -0.91 3.73
CA TRP A 38 2.52 -0.81 3.57
C TRP A 38 2.10 -1.35 2.21
N LEU A 39 0.97 -2.03 2.18
CA LEU A 39 0.26 -2.39 0.98
C LEU A 39 -0.92 -1.44 0.84
N LEU A 40 -1.12 -0.89 -0.35
CA LEU A 40 -2.13 0.15 -0.61
C LEU A 40 -2.85 -0.14 -1.92
N ILE A 41 -4.18 -0.11 -1.90
CA ILE A 41 -5.00 -0.10 -3.12
C ILE A 41 -5.32 1.35 -3.46
N SER A 42 -4.94 1.78 -4.66
CA SER A 42 -5.17 3.16 -5.10
C SER A 42 -5.30 3.22 -6.62
N PRO A 43 -6.11 4.14 -7.20
CA PRO A 43 -6.06 4.38 -8.64
C PRO A 43 -4.81 5.16 -9.08
N LYS A 44 -4.06 5.72 -8.12
CA LYS A 44 -2.87 6.53 -8.37
C LYS A 44 -1.72 5.68 -8.91
N SER A 45 -0.91 6.31 -9.77
CA SER A 45 0.36 5.80 -10.23
C SER A 45 1.43 5.86 -9.13
N GLN A 46 2.54 5.13 -9.33
CA GLN A 46 3.67 5.16 -8.41
C GLN A 46 4.27 6.56 -8.31
N THR A 47 4.34 7.30 -9.42
CA THR A 47 4.82 8.69 -9.45
C THR A 47 3.94 9.59 -8.60
N GLU A 48 2.62 9.56 -8.80
CA GLU A 48 1.69 10.35 -7.97
C GLU A 48 1.78 9.97 -6.49
N LEU A 49 1.97 8.68 -6.18
CA LEU A 49 2.14 8.24 -4.79
C LEU A 49 3.45 8.76 -4.20
N VAL A 50 4.55 8.74 -4.94
CA VAL A 50 5.81 9.37 -4.51
C VAL A 50 5.60 10.85 -4.25
N ASP A 51 5.01 11.59 -5.20
CA ASP A 51 4.76 13.02 -5.06
C ASP A 51 3.91 13.37 -3.82
N ILE A 52 2.89 12.55 -3.52
CA ILE A 52 2.03 12.72 -2.33
C ILE A 52 2.78 12.43 -1.03
N LEU A 53 3.69 11.46 -1.02
CA LEU A 53 4.39 11.04 0.18
C LEU A 53 5.67 11.84 0.43
N SER A 54 6.30 12.38 -0.62
CA SER A 54 7.54 13.17 -0.57
C SER A 54 7.56 14.29 0.46
N PRO A 55 6.46 15.04 0.73
CA PRO A 55 6.44 16.05 1.80
C PRO A 55 6.74 15.51 3.20
N HIS A 56 6.63 14.19 3.41
CA HIS A 56 6.92 13.51 4.67
C HIS A 56 8.27 12.76 4.66
N ILE A 57 9.05 12.88 3.58
CA ILE A 57 10.32 12.18 3.38
C ILE A 57 11.43 13.23 3.32
N ALA A 58 12.36 13.19 4.27
CA ALA A 58 13.52 14.07 4.23
C ALA A 58 14.50 13.62 3.14
N SER A 59 15.43 14.50 2.78
CA SER A 59 16.48 14.18 1.79
C SER A 59 17.40 13.03 2.20
N THR A 60 17.45 12.71 3.51
CA THR A 60 18.22 11.60 4.07
C THR A 60 17.43 10.29 4.14
N ASP A 61 16.11 10.35 3.96
CA ASP A 61 15.23 9.19 4.05
C ASP A 61 15.13 8.46 2.71
N ARG A 62 14.59 7.25 2.74
CA ARG A 62 14.41 6.40 1.55
C ARG A 62 12.94 6.05 1.40
N LEU A 63 12.44 6.12 0.17
CA LEU A 63 11.08 5.75 -0.19
C LEU A 63 11.10 4.93 -1.48
N ILE A 64 10.39 3.81 -1.48
CA ILE A 64 10.14 2.98 -2.66
C ILE A 64 8.64 2.76 -2.78
N VAL A 65 8.11 2.96 -3.98
CA VAL A 65 6.74 2.61 -4.36
C VAL A 65 6.78 1.67 -5.56
N ALA A 66 6.22 0.48 -5.42
CA ALA A 66 6.16 -0.52 -6.47
C ALA A 66 4.73 -1.03 -6.65
N THR A 67 4.28 -1.21 -7.89
CA THR A 67 3.01 -1.90 -8.15
C THR A 67 3.21 -3.41 -8.05
N VAL A 68 2.32 -4.08 -7.35
CA VAL A 68 2.35 -5.53 -7.11
C VAL A 68 1.23 -6.17 -7.92
N GLU A 69 1.57 -7.19 -8.69
CA GLU A 69 0.59 -8.07 -9.33
C GLU A 69 -0.09 -8.93 -8.24
N PRO A 70 -1.42 -8.85 -8.05
CA PRO A 70 -2.09 -9.47 -6.91
C PRO A 70 -1.98 -11.01 -6.85
N SER A 71 -1.69 -11.67 -7.97
CA SER A 71 -1.49 -13.12 -8.07
C SER A 71 -0.02 -13.54 -8.01
N HIS A 72 0.93 -12.60 -7.93
CA HIS A 72 2.35 -12.88 -8.04
C HIS A 72 3.14 -12.28 -6.86
N TRP A 73 2.82 -12.77 -5.66
CA TRP A 73 3.53 -12.42 -4.43
C TRP A 73 3.71 -13.66 -3.55
N MET A 74 4.68 -13.59 -2.64
CA MET A 74 4.94 -14.63 -1.64
C MET A 74 5.37 -13.96 -0.34
N ALA A 75 4.96 -14.54 0.79
CA ALA A 75 5.39 -14.09 2.10
C ALA A 75 5.55 -15.26 3.06
N ARG A 76 6.36 -15.05 4.11
CA ARG A 76 6.57 -16.02 5.17
C ARG A 76 6.37 -15.32 6.52
N ASN A 77 5.61 -15.96 7.43
CA ASN A 77 5.36 -15.47 8.79
C ASN A 77 4.72 -14.06 8.86
N LEU A 78 3.97 -13.64 7.84
CA LEU A 78 3.13 -12.44 7.96
C LEU A 78 1.90 -12.73 8.83
N PRO A 79 1.35 -11.72 9.53
CA PRO A 79 0.11 -11.87 10.27
C PRO A 79 -1.02 -12.39 9.38
N GLU A 80 -1.82 -13.33 9.89
CA GLU A 80 -2.87 -14.01 9.11
C GLU A 80 -3.86 -13.01 8.49
N HIS A 81 -4.22 -11.95 9.22
CA HIS A 81 -5.14 -10.93 8.73
C HIS A 81 -4.60 -10.17 7.50
N VAL A 82 -3.29 -9.94 7.42
CA VAL A 82 -2.64 -9.30 6.25
C VAL A 82 -2.66 -10.26 5.05
N VAL A 83 -2.32 -11.53 5.27
CA VAL A 83 -2.37 -12.58 4.22
C VAL A 83 -3.79 -12.74 3.69
N ARG A 84 -4.80 -12.73 4.58
CA ARG A 84 -6.21 -12.81 4.19
C ARG A 84 -6.65 -11.59 3.38
N TRP A 85 -6.22 -10.39 3.78
CA TRP A 85 -6.49 -9.15 3.05
C TRP A 85 -5.87 -9.16 1.65
N LEU A 86 -4.61 -9.59 1.50
CA LEU A 86 -3.97 -9.72 0.19
C LEU A 86 -4.72 -10.69 -0.74
N ASN A 87 -5.13 -11.85 -0.20
CA ASN A 87 -5.92 -12.82 -0.96
C ASN A 87 -7.30 -12.29 -1.36
N SER A 88 -7.96 -11.47 -0.53
CA SER A 88 -9.24 -10.86 -0.90
C SER A 88 -9.06 -9.80 -2.00
N CYS A 89 -8.00 -9.01 -1.93
CA CYS A 89 -7.66 -8.03 -2.95
C CYS A 89 -7.44 -8.69 -4.32
N ALA A 90 -6.70 -9.81 -4.37
CA ALA A 90 -6.48 -10.55 -5.61
C ALA A 90 -7.80 -10.99 -6.26
N ARG A 91 -8.78 -11.42 -5.48
CA ARG A 91 -10.11 -11.82 -5.98
C ARG A 91 -10.90 -10.62 -6.51
N LEU A 92 -10.87 -9.48 -5.80
CA LEU A 92 -11.57 -8.26 -6.22
C LEU A 92 -10.97 -7.69 -7.51
N LEU A 93 -9.65 -7.70 -7.63
CA LEU A 93 -8.95 -7.19 -8.80
C LEU A 93 -9.02 -8.14 -10.00
N ALA A 94 -9.02 -9.46 -9.76
CA ALA A 94 -9.24 -10.46 -10.81
C ALA A 94 -10.70 -10.50 -11.31
N GLY A 95 -11.67 -10.31 -10.41
CA GLY A 95 -13.11 -10.27 -10.73
C GLY A 95 -13.56 -9.00 -11.46
N GLY A 96 -12.73 -7.95 -11.47
CA GLY A 96 -13.01 -6.66 -12.11
C GLY A 96 -13.07 -6.70 -13.65
N ARG A 97 -12.70 -7.80 -14.31
CA ARG A 97 -12.94 -7.98 -15.76
C ARG A 97 -14.35 -8.48 -16.09
N GLN A 98 -15.14 -8.88 -15.10
CA GLN A 98 -16.55 -9.25 -15.27
C GLN A 98 -17.40 -8.76 -14.10
N ARG A 99 -17.66 -7.46 -14.03
CA ARG A 99 -18.83 -6.92 -13.31
C ARG A 99 -19.08 -5.46 -13.66
N SER A 100 -19.94 -5.27 -14.66
CA SER A 100 -20.86 -4.13 -14.68
C SER A 100 -21.70 -4.18 -13.40
N ALA A 101 -21.82 -3.04 -12.73
CA ALA A 101 -22.80 -2.70 -11.70
C ALA A 101 -22.96 -3.67 -10.50
N ALA A 102 -22.21 -3.44 -9.42
CA ALA A 102 -22.76 -3.48 -8.05
C ALA A 102 -21.77 -2.82 -7.09
N ARG A 103 -22.16 -1.67 -6.55
CA ARG A 103 -21.48 -1.00 -5.43
C ARG A 103 -21.49 -1.94 -4.22
N MET A 104 -20.31 -2.28 -3.73
CA MET A 104 -20.11 -2.66 -2.33
C MET A 104 -18.95 -1.81 -1.83
N SER A 105 -19.26 -0.88 -0.94
CA SER A 105 -18.27 -0.12 -0.18
C SER A 105 -17.41 -1.09 0.62
N CYS A 106 -16.10 -0.91 0.51
CA CYS A 106 -15.16 -1.32 1.56
C CYS A 106 -15.27 -0.36 2.75
#